data_AF-A0A257LHR9-F1
#
_entry.id   AF-A0A257LHR9-F1
#
_cell.length_a   1.000
_cell.length_b   1.000
_cell.length_c   1.000
_cell.angle_alpha   90.00
_cell.angle_beta   90.00
_cell.angle_gamma   90.00
#
_symmetry.space_group_name_H-M   'P 1'
#
loop_
_entity.id
_entity.type
_entity.pdbx_description
1 polymer ?
#
loop_
_entity_poly.entity_id
_entity_poly.type
_entity_poly.pdbx_seq_one_letter_code
_entity_poly.pdbx_strand_id
1 'polypeptide(L)'
;QRGLAADPASAHRYLNLCCALGPAFEERPENEWALALLSDERLGPAVTLHQLVRRAGSELLRRGADAGTLARTDAALLDLLDRQQRSADADAAPLPRVACDIEAVELRLLDTGFRHEYRPVDGQWQRVALPSLDEHLPPVRIGAQRAAPALISVLSQPGADGPAARLQLRQVIHGGCSGERHPAVRFLDGHGLSQHHGHAARQLSWPLPAPPPVPPSTGLGLALADETAPQISLLQLPSCGVRDEGVPLGAQALQVWTYPSSQWLFGMQRESSPTLHWPRTAAEAPATPATRCRIERNGVPVNPKGWVYGFDEELPAALRAGMAKLFEAWQASVQRPALQLTPGLFVGRQVLSWGWREGAGGLAGEAVMRAVADLDLGLSLDLRLDGELSLGGARTAVHLVAAGQARLQHSIRREQALPPLGQAVAGAVLRFAFPFVVHTAPVAQDDGIVCSAAGPCLGTLGGELGLRPRLSGGSGWQWYLRLASDPVLLPFTVHDPVLGHTRRSLALLPALSLVDWSLG
;
A
#
# COMPACT_ATOMS: atom_id res chain seq x y z
N GLN A 1 46.96 -5.67 15.93
CA GLN A 1 47.01 -6.89 15.08
C GLN A 1 45.69 -7.01 14.32
N ARG A 2 45.64 -6.54 13.06
CA ARG A 2 44.43 -6.27 12.26
C ARG A 2 43.85 -7.52 11.57
N GLY A 3 43.51 -8.58 12.33
CA GLY A 3 42.84 -9.77 11.79
C GLY A 3 43.66 -10.66 10.83
N LEU A 4 44.76 -10.19 10.25
CA LEU A 4 45.66 -10.97 9.38
C LEU A 4 46.32 -12.16 10.10
N ALA A 5 46.47 -12.07 11.43
CA ALA A 5 46.99 -13.15 12.27
C ALA A 5 45.90 -14.13 12.75
N ALA A 6 44.62 -13.79 12.57
CA ALA A 6 43.50 -14.66 12.97
C ALA A 6 43.23 -15.78 11.95
N ASP A 7 43.67 -15.60 10.72
CA ASP A 7 43.57 -16.57 9.63
C ASP A 7 44.98 -17.07 9.26
N PRO A 8 45.29 -18.37 9.46
CA PRO A 8 46.59 -18.97 9.12
C PRO A 8 46.98 -18.75 7.65
N ALA A 9 46.00 -18.68 6.74
CA ALA A 9 46.22 -18.44 5.32
C ALA A 9 46.76 -17.03 5.06
N SER A 10 46.13 -16.03 5.67
CA SER A 10 46.56 -14.63 5.65
C SER A 10 47.95 -14.45 6.30
N ALA A 11 48.23 -15.16 7.39
CA ALA A 11 49.52 -15.12 8.08
C ALA A 11 50.67 -15.64 7.20
N HIS A 12 50.48 -16.74 6.47
CA HIS A 12 51.52 -17.29 5.58
C HIS A 12 51.83 -16.36 4.40
N ARG A 13 50.82 -15.72 3.81
CA ARG A 13 51.03 -14.73 2.74
C ARG A 13 51.73 -13.48 3.24
N TYR A 14 51.39 -13.02 4.45
CA TYR A 14 52.11 -11.92 5.09
C TYR A 14 53.57 -12.29 5.42
N LEU A 15 53.83 -13.50 5.89
CA LEU A 15 55.20 -13.99 6.11
C LEU A 15 56.03 -14.01 4.82
N ASN A 16 55.42 -14.39 3.69
CA ASN A 16 56.07 -14.32 2.37
C ASN A 16 56.55 -12.88 2.05
N LEU A 17 55.74 -11.86 2.38
CA LEU A 17 56.14 -10.45 2.27
C LEU A 17 57.31 -10.09 3.20
N CYS A 18 57.27 -10.55 4.45
CA CYS A 18 58.38 -10.35 5.40
C CYS A 18 59.67 -11.04 4.93
N CYS A 19 59.59 -12.21 4.29
CA CYS A 19 60.76 -12.87 3.70
C CYS A 19 61.33 -12.08 2.52
N ALA A 20 60.47 -11.46 1.71
CA ALA A 20 60.90 -10.73 0.51
C ALA A 20 61.40 -9.30 0.80
N LEU A 21 60.79 -8.60 1.76
CA LEU A 21 61.07 -7.19 2.08
C LEU A 21 61.81 -7.00 3.42
N GLY A 22 61.94 -8.07 4.21
CA GLY A 22 62.49 -8.07 5.57
C GLY A 22 61.41 -7.96 6.66
N PRO A 23 61.75 -8.28 7.92
CA PRO A 23 60.82 -8.15 9.05
C PRO A 23 60.42 -6.69 9.24
N ALA A 24 59.19 -6.47 9.70
CA ALA A 24 58.58 -5.15 9.92
C ALA A 24 58.73 -4.22 8.70
N PHE A 25 58.56 -4.77 7.48
CA PHE A 25 58.77 -4.00 6.26
C PHE A 25 57.84 -2.80 6.16
N GLU A 26 56.64 -2.89 6.74
CA GLU A 26 55.63 -1.83 6.80
C GLU A 26 56.02 -0.64 7.69
N GLU A 27 56.97 -0.81 8.60
CA GLU A 27 57.46 0.28 9.46
C GLU A 27 58.57 1.11 8.79
N ARG A 28 59.07 0.65 7.63
CA ARG A 28 60.18 1.31 6.94
C ARG A 28 59.70 2.48 6.09
N PRO A 29 60.37 3.65 6.13
CA PRO A 29 59.98 4.81 5.34
C PRO A 29 59.88 4.54 3.83
N GLU A 30 60.76 3.70 3.27
CA GLU A 30 60.71 3.32 1.86
C GLU A 30 59.49 2.46 1.47
N ASN A 31 58.70 2.01 2.45
CA ASN A 31 57.49 1.20 2.29
C ASN A 31 56.25 1.83 2.94
N GLU A 32 56.16 3.15 3.08
CA GLU A 32 54.97 3.84 3.61
C GLU A 32 53.64 3.40 2.95
N TRP A 33 53.69 3.01 1.67
CA TRP A 33 52.57 2.43 0.94
C TRP A 33 51.99 1.17 1.59
N ALA A 34 52.82 0.35 2.24
CA ALA A 34 52.40 -0.87 2.90
C ALA A 34 51.57 -0.57 4.15
N LEU A 35 52.02 0.40 4.95
CA LEU A 35 51.27 0.88 6.11
C LEU A 35 49.94 1.52 5.69
N ALA A 36 49.93 2.28 4.58
CA ALA A 36 48.71 2.86 4.03
C ALA A 36 47.67 1.78 3.64
N LEU A 37 48.10 0.73 2.92
CA LEU A 37 47.24 -0.40 2.56
C LEU A 37 46.76 -1.19 3.79
N LEU A 38 47.67 -1.49 4.72
CA LEU A 38 47.33 -2.18 5.96
C LEU A 38 46.35 -1.37 6.83
N SER A 39 46.30 -0.04 6.66
CA SER A 39 45.47 0.88 7.45
C SER A 39 44.15 1.25 6.80
N ASP A 40 43.92 0.85 5.55
CA ASP A 40 42.63 1.08 4.90
C ASP A 40 41.60 0.04 5.36
N GLU A 41 40.76 0.42 6.33
CA GLU A 41 39.73 -0.45 6.91
C GLU A 41 38.66 -0.89 5.89
N ARG A 42 38.61 -0.25 4.72
CA ARG A 42 37.70 -0.63 3.62
C ARG A 42 38.22 -1.86 2.85
N LEU A 43 39.49 -2.23 3.01
CA LEU A 43 40.09 -3.39 2.37
C LEU A 43 39.96 -4.62 3.27
N GLY A 44 39.33 -5.67 2.74
CA GLY A 44 39.35 -6.98 3.38
C GLY A 44 40.77 -7.59 3.40
N PRO A 45 41.04 -8.56 4.29
CA PRO A 45 42.36 -9.22 4.41
C PRO A 45 42.92 -9.75 3.09
N ALA A 46 42.09 -10.44 2.30
CA ALA A 46 42.50 -11.04 1.04
C ALA A 46 42.95 -10.00 -0.01
N VAL A 47 42.24 -8.87 -0.08
CA VAL A 47 42.52 -7.77 -1.01
C VAL A 47 43.76 -7.00 -0.57
N THR A 48 43.85 -6.72 0.72
CA THR A 48 45.03 -6.07 1.33
C THR A 48 46.29 -6.85 0.99
N LEU A 49 46.29 -8.17 1.21
CA LEU A 49 47.44 -9.02 0.90
C LEU A 49 47.74 -9.10 -0.60
N HIS A 50 46.71 -9.15 -1.46
CA HIS A 50 46.90 -9.09 -2.92
C HIS A 50 47.61 -7.80 -3.34
N GLN A 51 47.12 -6.64 -2.87
CA GLN A 51 47.70 -5.34 -3.21
C GLN A 51 49.11 -5.19 -2.63
N LEU A 52 49.36 -5.69 -1.42
CA LEU A 52 50.69 -5.72 -0.83
C LEU A 52 51.67 -6.56 -1.67
N VAL A 53 51.30 -7.78 -2.07
CA VAL A 53 52.14 -8.66 -2.91
C VAL A 53 52.42 -8.03 -4.27
N ARG A 54 51.39 -7.47 -4.92
CA ARG A 54 51.54 -6.79 -6.22
C ARG A 54 52.47 -5.59 -6.11
N ARG A 55 52.23 -4.71 -5.13
CA ARG A 55 53.04 -3.50 -4.94
C ARG A 55 54.47 -3.85 -4.52
N ALA A 56 54.65 -4.81 -3.62
CA ALA A 56 55.97 -5.33 -3.23
C ALA A 56 56.75 -5.86 -4.44
N GLY A 57 56.09 -6.61 -5.33
CA GLY A 57 56.70 -7.07 -6.58
C GLY A 57 57.17 -5.92 -7.46
N SER A 58 56.35 -4.88 -7.64
CA SER A 58 56.74 -3.68 -8.38
C SER A 58 57.91 -2.93 -7.74
N GLU A 59 57.95 -2.83 -6.41
CA GLU A 59 59.05 -2.19 -5.69
C GLU A 59 60.34 -3.02 -5.76
N LEU A 60 60.26 -4.35 -5.65
CA LEU A 60 61.41 -5.24 -5.83
C LEU A 60 61.99 -5.13 -7.24
N LEU A 61 61.14 -5.12 -8.28
CA LEU A 61 61.57 -4.89 -9.66
C LEU A 61 62.28 -3.54 -9.81
N ARG A 62 61.71 -2.47 -9.22
CA ARG A 62 62.33 -1.13 -9.25
C ARG A 62 63.70 -1.11 -8.59
N ARG A 63 63.89 -1.93 -7.54
CA ARG A 63 65.15 -2.06 -6.79
C ARG A 63 66.12 -3.09 -7.40
N GLY A 64 65.77 -3.74 -8.52
CA GLY A 64 66.60 -4.78 -9.15
C GLY A 64 66.64 -6.11 -8.40
N ALA A 65 65.67 -6.36 -7.51
CA ALA A 65 65.55 -7.58 -6.71
C ALA A 65 64.60 -8.62 -7.35
N ASP A 66 64.62 -9.86 -6.86
CA ASP A 66 63.84 -10.98 -7.43
C ASP A 66 62.36 -10.95 -7.03
N ALA A 67 61.57 -10.15 -7.74
CA ALA A 67 60.11 -10.16 -7.62
C ALA A 67 59.47 -11.48 -8.09
N GLY A 68 60.16 -12.28 -8.91
CA GLY A 68 59.68 -13.55 -9.43
C GLY A 68 59.52 -14.59 -8.32
N THR A 69 60.45 -14.62 -7.36
CA THR A 69 60.34 -15.51 -6.20
C THR A 69 59.14 -15.16 -5.31
N LEU A 70 58.90 -13.87 -5.04
CA LEU A 70 57.72 -13.44 -4.28
C LEU A 70 56.42 -13.91 -4.93
N ALA A 71 56.28 -13.70 -6.25
CA ALA A 71 55.08 -14.08 -7.00
C ALA A 71 54.87 -15.60 -7.07
N ARG A 72 55.93 -16.39 -7.30
CA ARG A 72 55.84 -17.86 -7.32
C ARG A 72 55.47 -18.44 -5.96
N THR A 73 56.06 -17.91 -4.89
CA THR A 73 55.73 -18.35 -3.52
C THR A 73 54.29 -18.00 -3.17
N ASP A 74 53.81 -16.79 -3.53
CA ASP A 74 52.41 -16.41 -3.27
C ASP A 74 51.43 -17.32 -4.04
N ALA A 75 51.71 -17.61 -5.32
CA ALA A 75 50.92 -18.53 -6.11
C ALA A 75 50.86 -19.94 -5.50
N ALA A 76 52.01 -20.47 -5.04
CA ALA A 76 52.07 -21.78 -4.38
C ALA A 76 51.28 -21.82 -3.06
N LEU A 77 51.29 -20.72 -2.30
CA LEU A 77 50.45 -20.57 -1.11
C LEU A 77 48.96 -20.59 -1.47
N LEU A 78 48.55 -19.86 -2.51
CA LEU A 78 47.16 -19.87 -2.99
C LEU A 78 46.74 -21.27 -3.48
N ASP A 79 47.63 -22.03 -4.12
CA ASP A 79 47.36 -23.41 -4.55
C ASP A 79 47.19 -24.40 -3.38
N LEU A 80 47.90 -24.17 -2.26
CA LEU A 80 47.69 -24.93 -1.03
C LEU A 80 46.32 -24.63 -0.42
N LEU A 81 45.95 -23.36 -0.38
CA LEU A 81 44.67 -22.91 0.17
C LEU A 81 43.49 -23.40 -0.65
N ASP A 82 43.59 -23.35 -1.98
CA ASP A 82 42.59 -23.93 -2.88
C ASP A 82 42.37 -25.42 -2.60
N ARG A 83 43.44 -26.19 -2.42
CA ARG A 83 43.35 -27.62 -2.10
C ARG A 83 42.68 -27.86 -0.76
N GLN A 84 43.01 -27.06 0.25
CA GLN A 84 42.37 -27.14 1.56
C GLN A 84 40.88 -26.80 1.48
N GLN A 85 40.52 -25.72 0.78
CA GLN A 85 39.12 -25.33 0.58
C GLN A 85 38.35 -26.43 -0.16
N ARG A 86 38.92 -26.99 -1.24
CA ARG A 86 38.30 -28.09 -1.99
C ARG A 86 38.15 -29.39 -1.20
N SER A 87 39.02 -29.62 -0.22
CA SER A 87 38.88 -30.78 0.67
C SER A 87 37.69 -30.65 1.62
N ALA A 88 37.29 -29.42 1.95
CA ALA A 88 36.14 -29.12 2.80
C ALA A 88 34.84 -28.93 1.99
N ASP A 89 34.96 -28.34 0.81
CA ASP A 89 33.88 -28.07 -0.14
C ASP A 89 34.40 -28.32 -1.56
N ALA A 90 34.02 -29.45 -2.15
CA ALA A 90 34.48 -29.84 -3.48
C ALA A 90 34.16 -28.81 -4.58
N ASP A 91 33.13 -27.98 -4.37
CA ASP A 91 32.67 -26.95 -5.29
C ASP A 91 33.34 -25.58 -5.03
N ALA A 92 34.25 -25.49 -4.06
CA ALA A 92 34.95 -24.26 -3.72
C ALA A 92 35.70 -23.68 -4.94
N ALA A 93 35.41 -22.42 -5.23
CA ALA A 93 36.05 -21.68 -6.30
C ALA A 93 37.54 -21.42 -5.99
N PRO A 94 38.43 -21.48 -7.00
CA PRO A 94 39.82 -21.10 -6.81
C PRO A 94 39.92 -19.64 -6.40
N LEU A 95 40.84 -19.35 -5.49
CA LEU A 95 41.18 -17.99 -5.09
C LEU A 95 41.71 -17.18 -6.29
N PRO A 96 41.40 -15.88 -6.40
CA PRO A 96 41.90 -15.06 -7.50
C PRO A 96 43.42 -14.86 -7.39
N ARG A 97 44.14 -15.09 -8.50
CA ARG A 97 45.59 -14.78 -8.64
C ARG A 97 45.84 -13.42 -9.31
N VAL A 98 44.80 -12.88 -9.95
CA VAL A 98 44.81 -11.61 -10.69
C VAL A 98 43.60 -10.78 -10.26
N ALA A 99 43.63 -9.48 -10.56
CA ALA A 99 42.46 -8.62 -10.36
C ALA A 99 41.21 -9.22 -11.02
N CYS A 100 40.15 -9.34 -10.25
CA CYS A 100 38.88 -9.92 -10.64
C CYS A 100 37.78 -9.19 -9.87
N ASP A 101 37.20 -8.19 -10.52
CA ASP A 101 36.14 -7.38 -9.95
C ASP A 101 35.31 -6.67 -11.03
N ILE A 102 34.17 -6.13 -10.62
CA ILE A 102 33.29 -5.30 -11.44
C ILE A 102 33.61 -3.83 -11.15
N GLU A 103 33.78 -3.02 -12.19
CA GLU A 103 34.03 -1.58 -12.07
C GLU A 103 32.73 -0.83 -11.74
N ALA A 104 31.69 -1.10 -12.53
CA ALA A 104 30.38 -0.50 -12.37
C ALA A 104 29.27 -1.38 -12.94
N VAL A 105 28.06 -1.21 -12.42
CA VAL A 105 26.84 -1.82 -12.95
C VAL A 105 25.79 -0.75 -13.21
N GLU A 106 25.12 -0.86 -14.34
CA GLU A 106 23.99 -0.01 -14.70
C GLU A 106 22.74 -0.89 -14.85
N LEU A 107 21.69 -0.53 -14.11
CA LEU A 107 20.37 -1.14 -14.21
C LEU A 107 19.42 -0.13 -14.84
N ARG A 108 18.72 -0.56 -15.89
CA ARG A 108 17.75 0.27 -16.62
C ARG A 108 16.45 -0.50 -16.79
N LEU A 109 15.34 0.20 -16.66
CA LEU A 109 14.04 -0.36 -17.01
C LEU A 109 13.71 -0.02 -18.45
N LEU A 110 13.18 -0.99 -19.19
CA LEU A 110 12.53 -0.77 -20.47
C LEU A 110 11.06 -1.17 -20.35
N ASP A 111 10.18 -0.40 -20.95
CA ASP A 111 8.78 -0.76 -21.11
C ASP A 111 8.23 -0.33 -22.46
N THR A 112 6.98 -0.69 -22.69
CA THR A 112 6.27 -0.51 -23.96
C THR A 112 5.17 0.56 -23.86
N GLY A 113 5.33 1.58 -23.01
CA GLY A 113 4.39 2.71 -22.97
C GLY A 113 3.04 2.40 -22.33
N PHE A 114 2.93 1.37 -21.48
CA PHE A 114 1.69 1.10 -20.75
C PHE A 114 1.43 2.10 -19.60
N ARG A 115 2.42 2.92 -19.25
CA ARG A 115 2.38 3.89 -18.14
C ARG A 115 1.36 4.99 -18.36
N HIS A 116 0.25 4.88 -17.65
CA HIS A 116 -0.78 5.90 -17.62
C HIS A 116 -1.28 6.03 -16.19
N GLU A 117 -2.10 7.03 -15.95
CA GLU A 117 -2.86 7.18 -14.71
C GLU A 117 -4.13 7.96 -14.97
N TYR A 118 -5.14 7.81 -14.12
CA TYR A 118 -6.31 8.67 -14.19
C TYR A 118 -6.08 9.96 -13.41
N ARG A 119 -6.37 11.08 -14.07
CA ARG A 119 -6.30 12.42 -13.50
C ARG A 119 -7.53 13.24 -13.90
N PRO A 120 -7.96 14.19 -13.05
CA PRO A 120 -8.91 15.21 -13.49
C PRO A 120 -8.21 16.17 -14.45
N VAL A 121 -8.69 16.23 -15.70
CA VAL A 121 -8.28 17.16 -16.75
C VAL A 121 -9.54 17.88 -17.22
N ASP A 122 -9.56 19.21 -17.12
CA ASP A 122 -10.72 20.04 -17.49
C ASP A 122 -12.04 19.58 -16.85
N GLY A 123 -11.98 19.17 -15.57
CA GLY A 123 -13.14 18.70 -14.80
C GLY A 123 -13.62 17.28 -15.16
N GLN A 124 -12.91 16.58 -16.06
CA GLN A 124 -13.22 15.20 -16.44
C GLN A 124 -12.08 14.26 -16.04
N TRP A 125 -12.46 13.06 -15.59
CA TRP A 125 -11.48 12.04 -15.29
C TRP A 125 -11.05 11.35 -16.57
N GLN A 126 -9.77 11.52 -16.90
CA GLN A 126 -9.17 11.01 -18.12
C GLN A 126 -7.94 10.18 -17.80
N ARG A 127 -7.68 9.18 -18.64
CA ARG A 127 -6.46 8.37 -18.58
C ARG A 127 -5.36 9.10 -19.34
N VAL A 128 -4.37 9.59 -18.62
CA VAL A 128 -3.27 10.40 -19.16
C VAL A 128 -2.00 9.56 -19.20
N ALA A 129 -1.27 9.63 -20.31
CA ALA A 129 0.05 9.00 -20.43
C ALA A 129 1.06 9.69 -19.52
N LEU A 130 1.92 8.91 -18.88
CA LEU A 130 3.04 9.43 -18.13
C LEU A 130 4.21 9.78 -19.08
N PRO A 131 5.12 10.69 -18.67
CA PRO A 131 6.36 10.94 -19.41
C PRO A 131 7.15 9.65 -19.64
N SER A 132 7.96 9.66 -20.70
CA SER A 132 8.78 8.50 -21.07
C SER A 132 9.73 8.08 -19.94
N LEU A 133 10.09 6.80 -19.92
CA LEU A 133 11.03 6.23 -18.95
C LEU A 133 12.35 6.99 -18.87
N ASP A 134 12.92 7.37 -20.02
CA ASP A 134 14.24 8.02 -20.05
C ASP A 134 14.21 9.43 -19.46
N GLU A 135 13.05 10.09 -19.50
CA GLU A 135 12.84 11.40 -18.89
C GLU A 135 12.50 11.28 -17.40
N HIS A 136 11.78 10.23 -17.00
CA HIS A 136 11.20 10.12 -15.66
C HIS A 136 11.95 9.19 -14.69
N LEU A 137 12.65 8.17 -15.19
CA LEU A 137 13.33 7.14 -14.40
C LEU A 137 14.80 6.97 -14.83
N PRO A 138 15.73 7.70 -14.18
CA PRO A 138 17.14 7.54 -14.50
C PRO A 138 17.64 6.12 -14.15
N PRO A 139 18.60 5.56 -14.92
CA PRO A 139 19.22 4.29 -14.60
C PRO A 139 19.85 4.28 -13.20
N VAL A 140 19.78 3.13 -12.53
CA VAL A 140 20.48 2.92 -11.27
C VAL A 140 21.92 2.53 -11.58
N ARG A 141 22.86 3.34 -11.10
CA ARG A 141 24.30 3.10 -11.25
C ARG A 141 24.90 2.66 -9.93
N ILE A 142 25.65 1.57 -9.98
CA ILE A 142 26.35 0.95 -8.86
C ILE A 142 27.84 0.99 -9.20
N GLY A 143 28.68 1.39 -8.26
CA GLY A 143 30.13 1.47 -8.45
C GLY A 143 30.83 2.05 -7.23
N ALA A 144 32.11 2.41 -7.36
CA ALA A 144 32.92 2.87 -6.22
C ALA A 144 32.33 4.06 -5.44
N GLN A 145 31.56 4.93 -6.11
CA GLN A 145 30.94 6.11 -5.51
C GLN A 145 29.48 5.89 -5.08
N ARG A 146 28.87 4.76 -5.44
CA ARG A 146 27.45 4.52 -5.21
C ARG A 146 27.21 3.03 -4.94
N ALA A 147 26.92 2.73 -3.67
CA ALA A 147 26.56 1.38 -3.25
C ALA A 147 25.29 0.88 -3.96
N ALA A 148 25.17 -0.44 -4.10
CA ALA A 148 23.93 -1.04 -4.55
C ALA A 148 22.78 -0.67 -3.59
N PRO A 149 21.62 -0.24 -4.10
CA PRO A 149 20.45 -0.09 -3.24
C PRO A 149 20.00 -1.45 -2.73
N ALA A 150 19.40 -1.51 -1.54
CA ALA A 150 18.86 -2.75 -1.00
C ALA A 150 17.75 -3.35 -1.88
N LEU A 151 16.98 -2.50 -2.56
CA LEU A 151 15.91 -2.88 -3.46
C LEU A 151 15.83 -1.95 -4.67
N ILE A 152 15.22 -2.46 -5.73
CA ILE A 152 14.65 -1.66 -6.81
C ILE A 152 13.17 -2.00 -7.01
N SER A 153 12.35 -1.00 -7.35
CA SER A 153 10.91 -1.20 -7.60
C SER A 153 10.57 -1.01 -9.07
N VAL A 154 9.82 -1.95 -9.63
CA VAL A 154 9.44 -1.99 -11.04
C VAL A 154 7.92 -2.07 -11.15
N LEU A 155 7.32 -1.21 -11.97
CA LEU A 155 5.93 -1.39 -12.41
C LEU A 155 5.90 -2.18 -13.71
N SER A 156 5.05 -3.19 -13.78
CA SER A 156 4.94 -4.06 -14.95
C SER A 156 3.52 -4.61 -15.14
N GLN A 157 3.23 -5.08 -16.36
CA GLN A 157 1.97 -5.76 -16.65
C GLN A 157 2.03 -7.23 -16.20
N PRO A 158 0.90 -7.79 -15.72
CA PRO A 158 0.74 -9.24 -15.68
C PRO A 158 0.91 -9.84 -17.07
N GLY A 159 1.49 -11.03 -17.18
CA GLY A 159 1.78 -11.64 -18.48
C GLY A 159 0.56 -11.85 -19.40
N ALA A 160 -0.64 -11.92 -18.83
CA ALA A 160 -1.90 -12.02 -19.58
C ALA A 160 -2.41 -10.68 -20.16
N ASP A 161 -1.97 -9.55 -19.60
CA ASP A 161 -2.50 -8.21 -19.93
C ASP A 161 -1.66 -7.51 -21.02
N GLY A 162 -0.46 -8.02 -21.31
CA GLY A 162 0.44 -7.45 -22.30
C GLY A 162 1.92 -7.70 -21.98
N PRO A 163 2.83 -7.05 -22.72
CA PRO A 163 4.26 -7.24 -22.53
C PRO A 163 4.73 -6.71 -21.17
N ALA A 164 5.43 -7.56 -20.43
CA ALA A 164 6.10 -7.18 -19.21
C ALA A 164 7.21 -6.14 -19.45
N ALA A 165 7.41 -5.25 -18.48
CA ALA A 165 8.62 -4.44 -18.42
C ALA A 165 9.86 -5.33 -18.36
N ARG A 166 10.99 -4.83 -18.87
CA ARG A 166 12.25 -5.56 -18.91
C ARG A 166 13.31 -4.83 -18.10
N LEU A 167 13.94 -5.55 -17.16
CA LEU A 167 15.13 -5.06 -16.47
C LEU A 167 16.34 -5.36 -17.33
N GLN A 168 17.05 -4.32 -17.75
CA GLN A 168 18.36 -4.42 -18.39
C GLN A 168 19.46 -4.21 -17.37
N LEU A 169 20.47 -5.05 -17.46
CA LEU A 169 21.69 -4.96 -16.68
C LEU A 169 22.88 -4.84 -17.64
N ARG A 170 23.79 -3.93 -17.34
CA ARG A 170 25.08 -3.78 -18.02
C ARG A 170 26.20 -3.70 -17.00
N GLN A 171 27.26 -4.48 -17.21
CA GLN A 171 28.44 -4.51 -16.34
C GLN A 171 29.66 -3.94 -17.07
N VAL A 172 30.39 -3.07 -16.39
CA VAL A 172 31.75 -2.65 -16.77
C VAL A 172 32.69 -3.46 -15.89
N ILE A 173 33.57 -4.26 -16.49
CA ILE A 173 34.46 -5.17 -15.77
C ILE A 173 35.77 -4.45 -15.47
N HIS A 174 36.27 -4.59 -14.25
CA HIS A 174 37.62 -4.14 -13.88
C HIS A 174 38.67 -5.19 -14.32
N GLY A 175 38.45 -6.45 -13.94
CA GLY A 175 39.29 -7.58 -14.31
C GLY A 175 38.52 -8.90 -14.21
N GLY A 176 39.03 -9.97 -14.85
CA GLY A 176 38.39 -11.28 -14.87
C GLY A 176 39.34 -12.39 -14.42
N CYS A 177 38.83 -13.32 -13.60
CA CYS A 177 39.60 -14.50 -13.19
C CYS A 177 39.69 -15.55 -14.31
N SER A 178 40.70 -16.42 -14.21
CA SER A 178 40.89 -17.56 -15.12
C SER A 178 39.65 -18.44 -15.21
N GLY A 179 39.24 -18.81 -16.43
CA GLY A 179 38.10 -19.71 -16.69
C GLY A 179 36.75 -19.02 -16.84
N GLU A 180 36.72 -17.73 -17.19
CA GLU A 180 35.49 -16.96 -17.53
C GLU A 180 34.39 -16.96 -16.47
N ARG A 181 34.72 -17.22 -15.19
CA ARG A 181 33.73 -17.26 -14.11
C ARG A 181 33.10 -15.90 -13.81
N HIS A 182 33.88 -14.83 -13.97
CA HIS A 182 33.43 -13.46 -13.78
C HIS A 182 33.58 -12.63 -15.06
N PRO A 183 32.64 -11.70 -15.35
CA PRO A 183 31.51 -11.32 -14.50
C PRO A 183 30.47 -12.44 -14.40
N ALA A 184 29.72 -12.44 -13.30
CA ALA A 184 28.66 -13.39 -13.06
C ALA A 184 27.37 -12.65 -12.73
N VAL A 185 26.24 -13.22 -13.11
CA VAL A 185 24.93 -12.75 -12.67
C VAL A 185 24.10 -13.95 -12.27
N ARG A 186 23.42 -13.82 -11.14
CA ARG A 186 22.38 -14.75 -10.70
C ARG A 186 21.09 -13.96 -10.52
N PHE A 187 20.01 -14.42 -11.14
CA PHE A 187 18.69 -13.85 -10.95
C PHE A 187 17.75 -14.96 -10.51
N LEU A 188 17.25 -14.85 -9.28
CA LEU A 188 16.36 -15.80 -8.63
C LEU A 188 14.96 -15.18 -8.56
N ASP A 189 14.00 -15.81 -9.22
CA ASP A 189 12.61 -15.39 -9.24
C ASP A 189 11.64 -16.56 -8.97
N GLY A 190 10.35 -16.35 -9.23
CA GLY A 190 9.33 -17.40 -9.07
C GLY A 190 9.43 -18.56 -10.07
N HIS A 191 10.25 -18.43 -11.12
CA HIS A 191 10.50 -19.46 -12.13
C HIS A 191 11.81 -20.23 -11.88
N GLY A 192 12.62 -19.79 -10.91
CA GLY A 192 13.83 -20.48 -10.46
C GLY A 192 15.07 -19.61 -10.58
N LEU A 193 16.23 -20.26 -10.65
CA LEU A 193 17.53 -19.60 -10.74
C LEU A 193 17.98 -19.54 -12.19
N SER A 194 18.23 -18.32 -12.69
CA SER A 194 19.02 -18.09 -13.91
C SER A 194 20.43 -17.65 -13.55
N GLN A 195 21.43 -18.20 -14.23
CA GLN A 195 22.83 -17.94 -13.94
C GLN A 195 23.63 -17.77 -15.23
N HIS A 196 24.42 -16.71 -15.30
CA HIS A 196 25.25 -16.36 -16.45
C HIS A 196 26.66 -16.02 -15.99
N HIS A 197 27.64 -16.33 -16.83
CA HIS A 197 29.07 -16.11 -16.58
C HIS A 197 29.77 -15.52 -17.81
N GLY A 198 30.94 -14.93 -17.58
CA GLY A 198 31.85 -14.48 -18.64
C GLY A 198 31.20 -13.45 -19.56
N HIS A 199 31.36 -13.62 -20.87
CA HIS A 199 30.79 -12.69 -21.85
C HIS A 199 29.26 -12.59 -21.76
N ALA A 200 28.58 -13.71 -21.54
CA ALA A 200 27.12 -13.76 -21.46
C ALA A 200 26.55 -12.98 -20.27
N ALA A 201 27.34 -12.75 -19.22
CA ALA A 201 26.92 -11.98 -18.05
C ALA A 201 27.07 -10.46 -18.21
N ARG A 202 27.76 -9.97 -19.26
CA ARG A 202 28.05 -8.53 -19.40
C ARG A 202 26.83 -7.68 -19.62
N GLN A 203 25.87 -8.19 -20.37
CA GLN A 203 24.63 -7.51 -20.69
C GLN A 203 23.49 -8.50 -20.72
N LEU A 204 22.51 -8.30 -19.85
CA LEU A 204 21.37 -9.18 -19.71
C LEU A 204 20.08 -8.37 -19.70
N SER A 205 18.99 -9.01 -20.09
CA SER A 205 17.67 -8.41 -20.07
C SER A 205 16.64 -9.47 -19.71
N TRP A 206 15.91 -9.26 -18.60
CA TRP A 206 14.87 -10.17 -18.15
C TRP A 206 13.50 -9.50 -18.23
N PRO A 207 12.45 -10.19 -18.73
CA PRO A 207 11.08 -9.76 -18.51
C PRO A 207 10.74 -9.91 -17.03
N LEU A 208 10.05 -8.92 -16.48
CA LEU A 208 9.58 -8.91 -15.09
C LEU A 208 8.06 -8.85 -15.09
N PRO A 209 7.34 -9.96 -15.33
CA PRO A 209 5.87 -9.93 -15.26
C PRO A 209 5.44 -9.58 -13.84
N ALA A 210 4.42 -8.73 -13.72
CA ALA A 210 3.80 -8.50 -12.41
C ALA A 210 2.92 -9.70 -12.03
N PRO A 211 2.68 -9.92 -10.71
CA PRO A 211 1.74 -10.95 -10.29
C PRO A 211 0.35 -10.65 -10.87
N PRO A 212 -0.39 -11.67 -11.32
CA PRO A 212 -1.78 -11.47 -11.73
C PRO A 212 -2.58 -10.95 -10.53
N PRO A 213 -3.55 -10.04 -10.75
CA PRO A 213 -4.39 -9.56 -9.65
C PRO A 213 -5.18 -10.73 -9.08
N VAL A 214 -5.12 -10.88 -7.77
CA VAL A 214 -5.97 -11.84 -7.06
C VAL A 214 -7.40 -11.31 -7.09
N PRO A 215 -8.39 -12.07 -7.59
CA PRO A 215 -9.77 -11.64 -7.53
C PRO A 215 -10.18 -11.35 -6.08
N PRO A 216 -10.81 -10.21 -5.78
CA PRO A 216 -11.25 -9.93 -4.43
C PRO A 216 -12.32 -10.94 -4.01
N SER A 217 -12.29 -11.34 -2.74
CA SER A 217 -13.26 -12.28 -2.14
C SER A 217 -14.70 -11.74 -2.13
N THR A 218 -14.90 -10.48 -2.48
CA THR A 218 -16.20 -9.79 -2.47
C THR A 218 -17.12 -10.21 -3.61
N GLY A 219 -16.59 -10.85 -4.66
CA GLY A 219 -17.36 -11.17 -5.88
C GLY A 219 -17.70 -9.95 -6.74
N LEU A 220 -17.26 -8.74 -6.35
CA LEU A 220 -17.53 -7.48 -7.06
C LEU A 220 -16.51 -7.20 -8.18
N GLY A 221 -15.52 -8.08 -8.36
CA GLY A 221 -14.46 -7.94 -9.36
C GLY A 221 -13.44 -6.83 -9.08
N LEU A 222 -13.58 -6.11 -7.96
CA LEU A 222 -12.75 -4.97 -7.58
C LEU A 222 -12.64 -4.82 -6.06
N ALA A 223 -11.45 -4.51 -5.56
CA ALA A 223 -11.21 -4.00 -4.22
C ALA A 223 -10.69 -2.56 -4.32
N LEU A 224 -11.32 -1.62 -3.62
CA LEU A 224 -10.95 -0.20 -3.71
C LEU A 224 -9.60 0.03 -3.03
N ALA A 225 -8.68 0.72 -3.71
CA ALA A 225 -7.36 1.11 -3.18
C ALA A 225 -6.63 -0.04 -2.45
N ASP A 226 -6.60 -1.21 -3.07
CA ASP A 226 -5.97 -2.42 -2.55
C ASP A 226 -4.43 -2.37 -2.65
N GLU A 227 -3.73 -2.36 -1.51
CA GLU A 227 -2.25 -2.36 -1.41
C GLU A 227 -1.68 -3.76 -1.61
N THR A 228 -1.63 -4.20 -2.87
CA THR A 228 -1.12 -5.52 -3.24
C THR A 228 0.39 -5.68 -3.03
N ALA A 229 0.81 -6.85 -2.52
CA ALA A 229 2.23 -7.16 -2.37
C ALA A 229 2.94 -7.30 -3.74
N PRO A 230 4.22 -6.91 -3.84
CA PRO A 230 5.00 -7.13 -5.05
C PRO A 230 5.40 -8.60 -5.20
N GLN A 231 5.75 -9.00 -6.42
CA GLN A 231 6.59 -10.17 -6.63
C GLN A 231 8.05 -9.81 -6.33
N ILE A 232 8.67 -10.53 -5.40
CA ILE A 232 10.05 -10.29 -4.96
C ILE A 232 10.98 -11.27 -5.67
N SER A 233 12.02 -10.74 -6.32
CA SER A 233 13.12 -11.50 -6.91
C SER A 233 14.46 -11.04 -6.33
N LEU A 234 15.51 -11.85 -6.44
CA LEU A 234 16.86 -11.52 -5.97
C LEU A 234 17.83 -11.45 -7.15
N LEU A 235 18.48 -10.31 -7.33
CA LEU A 235 19.56 -10.11 -8.27
C LEU A 235 20.89 -10.13 -7.51
N GLN A 236 21.77 -11.06 -7.86
CA GLN A 236 23.12 -11.14 -7.31
C GLN A 236 24.16 -10.97 -8.41
N LEU A 237 25.23 -10.28 -8.07
CA LEU A 237 26.37 -9.99 -8.92
C LEU A 237 27.62 -10.49 -8.20
N PRO A 238 27.88 -11.81 -8.27
CA PRO A 238 29.08 -12.39 -7.66
C PRO A 238 30.35 -11.79 -8.27
N SER A 239 31.33 -11.58 -7.42
CA SER A 239 32.66 -11.10 -7.78
C SER A 239 33.67 -11.73 -6.82
N CYS A 240 34.91 -11.94 -7.28
CA CYS A 240 36.02 -12.28 -6.38
C CYS A 240 36.40 -11.11 -5.46
N GLY A 241 36.04 -9.88 -5.84
CA GLY A 241 36.30 -8.67 -5.06
C GLY A 241 37.78 -8.36 -4.89
N VAL A 242 38.62 -8.68 -5.88
CA VAL A 242 40.07 -8.41 -5.81
C VAL A 242 40.48 -7.40 -6.88
N ARG A 243 41.13 -6.33 -6.45
CA ARG A 243 41.71 -5.30 -7.34
C ARG A 243 43.20 -5.15 -7.07
N ASP A 244 43.93 -4.80 -8.13
CA ASP A 244 45.36 -4.47 -8.01
C ASP A 244 45.59 -3.19 -7.20
N GLU A 245 44.64 -2.25 -7.25
CA GLU A 245 44.66 -1.00 -6.48
C GLU A 245 43.23 -0.58 -6.10
N GLY A 246 43.08 0.11 -4.96
CA GLY A 246 41.82 0.69 -4.50
C GLY A 246 40.84 -0.31 -3.89
N VAL A 247 39.68 0.19 -3.45
CA VAL A 247 38.64 -0.62 -2.79
C VAL A 247 37.82 -1.35 -3.86
N PRO A 248 37.63 -2.67 -3.76
CA PRO A 248 36.78 -3.42 -4.69
C PRO A 248 35.32 -3.02 -4.54
N LEU A 249 34.55 -3.15 -5.62
CA LEU A 249 33.09 -3.15 -5.53
C LEU A 249 32.64 -4.42 -4.80
N GLY A 250 33.25 -5.57 -5.14
CA GLY A 250 32.92 -6.85 -4.53
C GLY A 250 31.55 -7.37 -4.93
N ALA A 251 31.13 -8.47 -4.31
CA ALA A 251 29.85 -9.09 -4.60
C ALA A 251 28.69 -8.15 -4.21
N GLN A 252 27.72 -7.97 -5.12
CA GLN A 252 26.52 -7.17 -4.85
C GLN A 252 25.28 -8.07 -4.82
N ALA A 253 24.29 -7.68 -4.04
CA ALA A 253 22.96 -8.31 -4.05
C ALA A 253 21.89 -7.24 -3.77
N LEU A 254 20.78 -7.32 -4.50
CA LEU A 254 19.63 -6.45 -4.29
C LEU A 254 18.33 -7.17 -4.61
N GLN A 255 17.24 -6.71 -3.99
CA GLN A 255 15.91 -7.21 -4.30
C GLN A 255 15.30 -6.46 -5.48
N VAL A 256 14.51 -7.16 -6.29
CA VAL A 256 13.70 -6.58 -7.38
C VAL A 256 12.24 -6.80 -7.02
N TRP A 257 11.53 -5.71 -6.72
CA TRP A 257 10.13 -5.72 -6.34
C TRP A 257 9.27 -5.33 -7.53
N THR A 258 8.52 -6.27 -8.07
CA THR A 258 7.66 -6.06 -9.25
C THR A 258 6.21 -5.88 -8.84
N TYR A 259 5.66 -4.69 -9.10
CA TYR A 259 4.28 -4.32 -8.82
C TYR A 259 3.43 -4.27 -10.09
N PRO A 260 2.11 -4.53 -9.99
CA PRO A 260 1.22 -4.40 -11.14
C PRO A 260 1.06 -2.92 -11.53
N SER A 261 1.27 -2.62 -12.81
CA SER A 261 1.07 -1.28 -13.38
C SER A 261 -0.40 -0.93 -13.63
N SER A 262 -1.33 -1.74 -13.12
CA SER A 262 -2.77 -1.54 -13.33
C SER A 262 -3.24 -0.28 -12.61
N GLN A 263 -3.97 0.55 -13.34
CA GLN A 263 -4.65 1.74 -12.84
C GLN A 263 -6.15 1.52 -12.89
N TRP A 264 -6.81 1.91 -11.81
CA TRP A 264 -8.23 1.77 -11.64
C TRP A 264 -8.91 3.14 -11.59
N LEU A 265 -10.13 3.17 -12.11
CA LEU A 265 -11.09 4.25 -11.96
C LEU A 265 -12.40 3.65 -11.45
N PHE A 266 -12.89 4.19 -10.34
CA PHE A 266 -14.24 3.95 -9.83
C PHE A 266 -14.98 5.28 -9.81
N GLY A 267 -16.12 5.35 -10.50
CA GLY A 267 -17.03 6.47 -10.49
C GLY A 267 -18.42 6.00 -10.07
N MET A 268 -19.06 6.74 -9.16
CA MET A 268 -20.43 6.53 -8.73
C MET A 268 -21.18 7.86 -8.75
N GLN A 269 -22.46 7.80 -9.14
CA GLN A 269 -23.41 8.88 -8.96
C GLN A 269 -24.75 8.31 -8.49
N ARG A 270 -25.29 8.88 -7.41
CA ARG A 270 -26.59 8.53 -6.84
C ARG A 270 -27.46 9.75 -6.61
N GLU A 271 -28.76 9.53 -6.72
CA GLU A 271 -29.81 10.48 -6.40
C GLU A 271 -30.58 10.01 -5.16
N SER A 272 -31.46 10.86 -4.63
CA SER A 272 -32.28 10.52 -3.46
C SER A 272 -33.26 9.39 -3.78
N SER A 273 -33.47 8.50 -2.82
CA SER A 273 -34.47 7.44 -2.94
C SER A 273 -35.88 7.97 -2.65
N PRO A 274 -36.93 7.31 -3.16
CA PRO A 274 -38.31 7.71 -2.89
C PRO A 274 -38.67 7.57 -1.41
N THR A 275 -39.74 8.26 -1.00
CA THR A 275 -40.30 8.16 0.34
C THR A 275 -40.84 6.75 0.62
N LEU A 276 -40.58 6.26 1.82
CA LEU A 276 -41.02 4.98 2.34
C LEU A 276 -42.03 5.19 3.47
N HIS A 277 -43.00 4.28 3.60
CA HIS A 277 -44.10 4.39 4.57
C HIS A 277 -44.32 3.07 5.33
N TRP A 278 -44.69 3.19 6.61
CA TRP A 278 -45.15 2.09 7.47
C TRP A 278 -46.44 2.48 8.21
N PRO A 279 -47.37 1.53 8.45
CA PRO A 279 -47.33 0.14 7.99
C PRO A 279 -47.34 0.06 6.46
N ARG A 280 -46.65 -0.93 5.91
CA ARG A 280 -46.45 -1.01 4.45
C ARG A 280 -47.80 -1.19 3.77
N THR A 281 -48.13 -0.29 2.85
CA THR A 281 -49.25 -0.47 1.94
C THR A 281 -48.79 -1.34 0.75
N ALA A 282 -49.70 -2.13 0.19
CA ALA A 282 -49.43 -2.97 -0.99
C ALA A 282 -49.31 -2.16 -2.30
N ALA A 283 -49.28 -0.83 -2.22
CA ALA A 283 -49.13 0.04 -3.38
C ALA A 283 -47.76 -0.19 -4.02
N GLU A 284 -47.73 -0.13 -5.35
CA GLU A 284 -46.52 -0.27 -6.15
C GLU A 284 -45.51 0.80 -5.73
N ALA A 285 -44.32 0.38 -5.28
CA ALA A 285 -43.30 1.29 -4.81
C ALA A 285 -42.80 2.14 -6.00
N PRO A 286 -42.55 3.45 -5.82
CA PRO A 286 -41.99 4.28 -6.87
C PRO A 286 -40.66 3.72 -7.36
N ALA A 287 -40.41 3.81 -8.67
CA ALA A 287 -39.12 3.43 -9.23
C ALA A 287 -37.99 4.26 -8.59
N THR A 288 -36.96 3.60 -8.07
CA THR A 288 -35.78 4.29 -7.53
C THR A 288 -34.86 4.66 -8.69
N PRO A 289 -34.35 5.90 -8.77
CA PRO A 289 -33.37 6.25 -9.79
C PRO A 289 -32.13 5.36 -9.63
N ALA A 290 -31.74 4.69 -10.72
CA ALA A 290 -30.66 3.71 -10.70
C ALA A 290 -29.30 4.37 -10.41
N THR A 291 -28.49 3.70 -9.57
CA THR A 291 -27.11 4.10 -9.31
C THR A 291 -26.29 4.01 -10.59
N ARG A 292 -25.66 5.11 -10.99
CA ARG A 292 -24.74 5.12 -12.14
C ARG A 292 -23.35 4.80 -11.66
N CYS A 293 -22.80 3.67 -12.10
CA CYS A 293 -21.45 3.25 -11.76
C CYS A 293 -20.60 3.06 -13.02
N ARG A 294 -19.39 3.62 -13.01
CA ARG A 294 -18.37 3.48 -14.06
C ARG A 294 -17.12 2.91 -13.42
N ILE A 295 -16.70 1.74 -13.88
CA ILE A 295 -15.48 1.09 -13.42
C ILE A 295 -14.59 0.82 -14.61
N GLU A 296 -13.32 1.20 -14.51
CA GLU A 296 -12.33 0.90 -15.53
C GLU A 296 -11.03 0.40 -14.91
N ARG A 297 -10.37 -0.51 -15.64
CA ARG A 297 -9.00 -0.92 -15.41
C ARG A 297 -8.21 -0.62 -16.66
N ASN A 298 -7.20 0.25 -16.57
CA ASN A 298 -6.35 0.65 -17.68
C ASN A 298 -7.12 1.15 -18.93
N GLY A 299 -8.27 1.78 -18.74
CA GLY A 299 -9.16 2.25 -19.83
C GLY A 299 -10.18 1.22 -20.30
N VAL A 300 -10.08 -0.03 -19.84
CA VAL A 300 -11.03 -1.11 -20.19
C VAL A 300 -12.17 -1.12 -19.17
N PRO A 301 -13.44 -1.02 -19.61
CA PRO A 301 -14.58 -1.12 -18.71
C PRO A 301 -14.63 -2.45 -17.97
N VAL A 302 -14.96 -2.40 -16.68
CA VAL A 302 -15.21 -3.56 -15.83
C VAL A 302 -16.69 -3.59 -15.47
N ASN A 303 -17.28 -4.77 -15.41
CA ASN A 303 -18.71 -4.96 -15.17
C ASN A 303 -19.14 -4.36 -13.81
N PRO A 304 -20.00 -3.32 -13.78
CA PRO A 304 -20.40 -2.65 -12.53
C PRO A 304 -21.62 -3.30 -11.86
N LYS A 305 -22.21 -4.38 -12.42
CA LYS A 305 -23.49 -4.93 -11.96
C LYS A 305 -23.53 -5.26 -10.46
N GLY A 306 -22.49 -5.87 -9.92
CA GLY A 306 -22.42 -6.19 -8.49
C GLY A 306 -22.44 -4.94 -7.61
N TRP A 307 -21.75 -3.88 -8.03
CA TRP A 307 -21.75 -2.60 -7.32
C TRP A 307 -23.11 -1.91 -7.37
N VAL A 308 -23.73 -1.87 -8.55
CA VAL A 308 -25.09 -1.31 -8.72
C VAL A 308 -26.09 -2.07 -7.86
N TYR A 309 -26.04 -3.41 -7.88
CA TYR A 309 -26.89 -4.25 -7.04
C TYR A 309 -26.72 -3.95 -5.54
N GLY A 310 -25.48 -3.82 -5.05
CA GLY A 310 -25.23 -3.45 -3.66
C GLY A 310 -25.87 -2.12 -3.25
N PHE A 311 -25.83 -1.11 -4.11
CA PHE A 311 -26.41 0.22 -3.83
C PHE A 311 -27.92 0.31 -4.05
N ASP A 312 -28.47 -0.41 -5.03
CA ASP A 312 -29.87 -0.30 -5.44
C ASP A 312 -30.77 -1.37 -4.79
N GLU A 313 -30.22 -2.49 -4.35
CA GLU A 313 -30.97 -3.58 -3.73
C GLU A 313 -30.58 -3.82 -2.27
N GLU A 314 -29.29 -4.08 -1.99
CA GLU A 314 -28.84 -4.46 -0.65
C GLU A 314 -28.95 -3.30 0.35
N LEU A 315 -28.49 -2.11 -0.02
CA LEU A 315 -28.57 -0.92 0.84
C LEU A 315 -30.04 -0.54 1.15
N PRO A 316 -30.95 -0.44 0.17
CA PRO A 316 -32.37 -0.23 0.46
C PRO A 316 -33.00 -1.35 1.29
N ALA A 317 -32.60 -2.62 1.08
CA ALA A 317 -33.08 -3.72 1.91
C ALA A 317 -32.63 -3.57 3.37
N ALA A 318 -31.36 -3.24 3.61
CA ALA A 318 -30.81 -2.99 4.94
C ALA A 318 -31.52 -1.81 5.62
N LEU A 319 -31.76 -0.72 4.89
CA LEU A 319 -32.50 0.44 5.39
C LEU A 319 -33.94 0.07 5.77
N ARG A 320 -34.65 -0.66 4.90
CA ARG A 320 -36.03 -1.11 5.17
C ARG A 320 -36.09 -2.00 6.41
N ALA A 321 -35.14 -2.92 6.58
CA ALA A 321 -35.06 -3.78 7.76
C ALA A 321 -34.81 -2.95 9.04
N GLY A 322 -33.93 -1.95 8.97
CA GLY A 322 -33.68 -1.01 10.08
C GLY A 322 -34.92 -0.20 10.46
N MET A 323 -35.63 0.35 9.48
CA MET A 323 -36.85 1.13 9.73
C MET A 323 -38.01 0.27 10.23
N ALA A 324 -38.10 -1.00 9.83
CA ALA A 324 -39.06 -1.93 10.42
C ALA A 324 -38.83 -2.11 11.92
N LYS A 325 -37.57 -2.28 12.36
CA LYS A 325 -37.22 -2.33 13.79
C LYS A 325 -37.58 -1.04 14.53
N LEU A 326 -37.35 0.11 13.91
CA LEU A 326 -37.72 1.41 14.48
C LEU A 326 -39.23 1.56 14.63
N PHE A 327 -39.99 1.17 13.61
CA PHE A 327 -41.46 1.17 13.64
C PHE A 327 -42.00 0.21 14.71
N GLU A 328 -41.40 -0.97 14.85
CA GLU A 328 -41.74 -1.94 15.90
C GLU A 328 -41.51 -1.40 17.32
N ALA A 329 -40.45 -0.62 17.52
CA ALA A 329 -40.22 0.07 18.79
C ALA A 329 -41.22 1.22 18.99
N TRP A 330 -41.58 1.94 17.93
CA TRP A 330 -42.53 3.04 18.00
C TRP A 330 -43.95 2.58 18.33
N GLN A 331 -44.45 1.53 17.66
CA GLN A 331 -45.79 0.97 17.92
C GLN A 331 -45.96 0.45 19.36
N ALA A 332 -44.87 0.12 20.05
CA ALA A 332 -44.94 -0.29 21.45
C ALA A 332 -45.23 0.91 22.38
N SER A 333 -44.91 2.13 21.93
CA SER A 333 -45.05 3.37 22.69
C SER A 333 -46.35 4.11 22.39
N VAL A 334 -46.92 3.97 21.19
CA VAL A 334 -48.08 4.75 20.73
C VAL A 334 -49.20 3.89 20.13
N GLN A 335 -50.41 4.43 20.12
CA GLN A 335 -51.53 3.93 19.32
C GLN A 335 -51.52 4.52 17.90
N ARG A 336 -52.13 3.81 16.95
CA ARG A 336 -52.22 4.21 15.53
C ARG A 336 -50.87 4.68 14.94
N PRO A 337 -49.80 3.85 15.06
CA PRO A 337 -48.47 4.25 14.64
C PRO A 337 -48.39 4.40 13.12
N ALA A 338 -47.69 5.44 12.66
CA ALA A 338 -47.23 5.58 11.29
C ALA A 338 -45.76 6.02 11.26
N LEU A 339 -45.03 5.60 10.22
CA LEU A 339 -43.67 6.06 9.96
C LEU A 339 -43.56 6.46 8.49
N GLN A 340 -42.93 7.60 8.25
CA GLN A 340 -42.53 8.05 6.93
C GLN A 340 -41.02 8.35 6.93
N LEU A 341 -40.31 7.91 5.89
CA LEU A 341 -38.89 8.19 5.69
C LEU A 341 -38.63 8.64 4.25
N THR A 342 -37.97 9.78 4.07
CA THR A 342 -37.38 10.18 2.78
C THR A 342 -35.85 10.16 2.88
N PRO A 343 -35.17 9.12 2.35
CA PRO A 343 -33.73 8.97 2.48
C PRO A 343 -32.97 9.41 1.22
N GLY A 344 -31.97 10.25 1.39
CA GLY A 344 -30.88 10.49 0.44
C GLY A 344 -29.58 9.98 1.03
N LEU A 345 -29.14 8.79 0.64
CA LEU A 345 -27.89 8.17 1.12
C LEU A 345 -26.86 8.18 -0.01
N PHE A 346 -25.61 8.58 0.27
CA PHE A 346 -24.54 8.69 -0.75
C PHE A 346 -24.91 9.53 -2.00
N VAL A 347 -25.78 10.53 -1.83
CA VAL A 347 -26.22 11.40 -2.94
C VAL A 347 -25.05 12.22 -3.45
N GLY A 348 -24.95 12.43 -4.76
CA GLY A 348 -23.85 13.19 -5.37
C GLY A 348 -22.94 12.30 -6.21
N ARG A 349 -21.72 12.78 -6.48
CA ARG A 349 -20.76 12.12 -7.36
C ARG A 349 -19.46 11.77 -6.61
N GLN A 350 -19.05 10.52 -6.70
CA GLN A 350 -17.83 10.02 -6.08
C GLN A 350 -16.94 9.46 -7.17
N VAL A 351 -15.70 9.95 -7.26
CA VAL A 351 -14.71 9.40 -8.18
C VAL A 351 -13.43 9.11 -7.42
N LEU A 352 -12.90 7.91 -7.58
CA LEU A 352 -11.67 7.44 -6.97
C LEU A 352 -10.82 6.76 -8.04
N SER A 353 -9.53 7.08 -8.08
CA SER A 353 -8.54 6.38 -8.87
C SER A 353 -7.36 5.95 -8.01
N TRP A 354 -6.84 4.76 -8.30
CA TRP A 354 -5.67 4.23 -7.62
C TRP A 354 -4.87 3.29 -8.51
N GLY A 355 -3.64 3.04 -8.09
CA GLY A 355 -2.71 2.11 -8.72
C GLY A 355 -1.29 2.36 -8.20
N TRP A 356 -0.40 1.40 -8.42
CA TRP A 356 1.01 1.59 -8.08
C TRP A 356 1.65 2.64 -8.99
N ARG A 357 2.53 3.44 -8.40
CA ARG A 357 3.36 4.47 -9.05
C ARG A 357 4.79 4.37 -8.52
N GLU A 358 5.79 4.76 -9.30
CA GLU A 358 7.14 4.93 -8.78
C GLU A 358 7.20 6.02 -7.68
N GLY A 359 7.94 5.73 -6.62
CA GLY A 359 8.20 6.69 -5.55
C GLY A 359 9.26 7.72 -5.92
N ALA A 360 9.55 8.63 -4.99
CA ALA A 360 10.53 9.70 -5.19
C ALA A 360 11.97 9.20 -5.44
N GLY A 361 12.30 7.98 -5.01
CA GLY A 361 13.59 7.33 -5.29
C GLY A 361 13.71 6.75 -6.70
N GLY A 362 12.66 6.87 -7.53
CA GLY A 362 12.60 6.25 -8.85
C GLY A 362 12.76 4.73 -8.75
N LEU A 363 13.59 4.16 -9.62
CA LEU A 363 13.86 2.71 -9.63
C LEU A 363 14.53 2.24 -8.32
N ALA A 364 15.33 3.06 -7.64
CA ALA A 364 16.03 2.69 -6.41
C ALA A 364 15.21 2.93 -5.12
N GLY A 365 13.94 3.33 -5.25
CA GLY A 365 13.04 3.54 -4.13
C GLY A 365 11.89 2.53 -4.11
N GLU A 366 11.08 2.59 -3.06
CA GLU A 366 9.81 1.86 -2.99
C GLU A 366 8.77 2.48 -3.93
N ALA A 367 7.94 1.63 -4.53
CA ALA A 367 6.73 2.08 -5.21
C ALA A 367 5.67 2.55 -4.19
N VAL A 368 4.78 3.43 -4.62
CA VAL A 368 3.71 4.01 -3.80
C VAL A 368 2.36 3.63 -4.40
N MET A 369 1.42 3.16 -3.57
CA MET A 369 0.03 3.05 -3.96
C MET A 369 -0.59 4.45 -4.04
N ARG A 370 -0.64 5.00 -5.26
CA ARG A 370 -1.30 6.28 -5.52
C ARG A 370 -2.80 6.12 -5.29
N ALA A 371 -3.41 7.06 -4.59
CA ALA A 371 -4.86 7.15 -4.43
C ALA A 371 -5.29 8.61 -4.54
N VAL A 372 -6.15 8.90 -5.51
CA VAL A 372 -6.65 10.24 -5.81
C VAL A 372 -8.15 10.16 -5.97
N ALA A 373 -8.88 10.99 -5.23
CA ALA A 373 -10.34 10.96 -5.23
C ALA A 373 -10.93 12.35 -5.15
N ASP A 374 -12.09 12.54 -5.78
CA ASP A 374 -12.98 13.66 -5.52
C ASP A 374 -14.32 13.09 -5.09
N LEU A 375 -14.64 13.31 -3.82
CA LEU A 375 -15.79 12.74 -3.14
C LEU A 375 -16.78 13.85 -2.83
N ASP A 376 -18.00 13.70 -3.35
CA ASP A 376 -19.15 14.51 -3.00
C ASP A 376 -20.21 13.57 -2.39
N LEU A 377 -20.16 13.42 -1.06
CA LEU A 377 -21.06 12.55 -0.31
C LEU A 377 -22.16 13.38 0.33
N GLY A 378 -23.38 13.22 -0.17
CA GLY A 378 -24.59 13.82 0.36
C GLY A 378 -25.38 12.83 1.21
N LEU A 379 -25.89 13.35 2.32
CA LEU A 379 -26.89 12.73 3.15
C LEU A 379 -28.08 13.68 3.31
N SER A 380 -29.29 13.19 3.08
CA SER A 380 -30.52 13.82 3.53
C SER A 380 -31.41 12.77 4.20
N LEU A 381 -32.04 13.12 5.31
CA LEU A 381 -32.99 12.28 6.01
C LEU A 381 -34.16 13.16 6.43
N ASP A 382 -35.39 12.73 6.15
CA ASP A 382 -36.63 13.25 6.75
C ASP A 382 -37.39 12.04 7.28
N LEU A 383 -37.25 11.78 8.58
CA LEU A 383 -37.94 10.73 9.31
C LEU A 383 -39.08 11.36 10.12
N ARG A 384 -40.28 10.82 9.97
CA ARG A 384 -41.48 11.21 10.72
C ARG A 384 -42.14 9.98 11.32
N LEU A 385 -42.48 10.08 12.58
CA LEU A 385 -43.12 9.05 13.38
C LEU A 385 -44.38 9.67 13.98
N ASP A 386 -45.54 9.16 13.59
CA ASP A 386 -46.82 9.67 14.04
C ASP A 386 -47.53 8.63 14.89
N GLY A 387 -48.32 9.08 15.85
CA GLY A 387 -49.18 8.22 16.65
C GLY A 387 -49.88 8.99 17.75
N GLU A 388 -50.50 8.25 18.66
CA GLU A 388 -51.25 8.81 19.76
C GLU A 388 -50.82 8.18 21.09
N LEU A 389 -50.47 9.01 22.06
CA LEU A 389 -50.14 8.58 23.42
C LEU A 389 -51.37 8.63 24.32
N SER A 390 -51.48 7.63 25.19
CA SER A 390 -52.42 7.64 26.33
C SER A 390 -51.63 7.67 27.63
N LEU A 391 -51.74 8.76 28.39
CA LEU A 391 -50.92 8.99 29.58
C LEU A 391 -51.73 9.64 30.70
N GLY A 392 -51.96 8.90 31.78
CA GLY A 392 -52.73 9.40 32.93
C GLY A 392 -54.18 9.78 32.58
N GLY A 393 -54.84 9.00 31.72
CA GLY A 393 -56.21 9.26 31.24
C GLY A 393 -56.28 10.17 30.00
N ALA A 394 -55.31 11.08 29.85
CA ALA A 394 -55.23 12.00 28.72
C ALA A 394 -54.76 11.33 27.42
N ARG A 395 -55.26 11.82 26.29
CA ARG A 395 -54.83 11.45 24.92
C ARG A 395 -54.13 12.63 24.24
N THR A 396 -53.01 12.36 23.57
CA THR A 396 -52.30 13.38 22.77
C THR A 396 -51.78 12.77 21.48
N ALA A 397 -52.03 13.43 20.36
CA ALA A 397 -51.33 13.14 19.11
C ALA A 397 -49.86 13.53 19.29
N VAL A 398 -48.96 12.71 18.75
CA VAL A 398 -47.51 12.92 18.80
C VAL A 398 -46.93 12.74 17.41
N HIS A 399 -46.15 13.74 17.00
CA HIS A 399 -45.37 13.75 15.77
C HIS A 399 -43.90 13.90 16.16
N LEU A 400 -43.14 12.82 16.05
CA LEU A 400 -41.71 12.79 16.33
C LEU A 400 -40.95 12.84 15.00
N VAL A 401 -40.10 13.84 14.82
CA VAL A 401 -39.42 14.15 13.57
C VAL A 401 -37.91 14.18 13.79
N ALA A 402 -37.16 13.52 12.91
CA ALA A 402 -35.71 13.73 12.77
C ALA A 402 -35.42 14.04 11.30
N ALA A 403 -35.11 15.29 11.01
CA ALA A 403 -34.86 15.76 9.67
C ALA A 403 -33.56 16.56 9.60
N GLY A 404 -32.78 16.35 8.54
CA GLY A 404 -31.54 17.07 8.35
C GLY A 404 -30.81 16.69 7.06
N GLN A 405 -29.79 17.47 6.76
CA GLN A 405 -28.90 17.26 5.63
C GLN A 405 -27.46 17.43 6.09
N ALA A 406 -26.58 16.62 5.51
CA ALA A 406 -25.15 16.70 5.73
C ALA A 406 -24.43 16.42 4.41
N ARG A 407 -23.30 17.07 4.16
CA ARG A 407 -22.55 16.89 2.92
C ARG A 407 -21.06 16.93 3.20
N LEU A 408 -20.32 16.00 2.63
CA LEU A 408 -18.87 15.98 2.63
C LEU A 408 -18.38 16.18 1.20
N GLN A 409 -17.70 17.30 0.96
CA GLN A 409 -16.85 17.48 -0.21
C GLN A 409 -15.41 17.28 0.22
N HIS A 410 -14.80 16.19 -0.23
CA HIS A 410 -13.47 15.80 0.19
C HIS A 410 -12.62 15.35 -0.99
N SER A 411 -11.35 15.73 -0.95
CA SER A 411 -10.38 15.38 -1.98
C SER A 411 -9.26 14.57 -1.35
N ILE A 412 -9.02 13.38 -1.89
CA ILE A 412 -7.88 12.53 -1.51
C ILE A 412 -6.78 12.77 -2.53
N ARG A 413 -5.56 13.04 -2.07
CA ARG A 413 -4.37 13.29 -2.89
C ARG A 413 -3.16 12.59 -2.30
N ARG A 414 -3.11 11.26 -2.39
CA ARG A 414 -1.92 10.47 -2.06
C ARG A 414 -1.16 10.13 -3.34
N GLU A 415 -0.11 10.90 -3.59
CA GLU A 415 0.81 10.66 -4.73
C GLU A 415 2.24 10.36 -4.27
N GLN A 416 2.49 10.43 -2.97
CA GLN A 416 3.77 10.16 -2.31
C GLN A 416 3.57 9.12 -1.21
N ALA A 417 4.67 8.52 -0.74
CA ALA A 417 4.63 7.45 0.27
C ALA A 417 4.01 7.92 1.60
N LEU A 418 4.28 9.16 1.98
CA LEU A 418 3.73 9.82 3.15
C LEU A 418 2.69 10.87 2.73
N PRO A 419 1.54 10.94 3.43
CA PRO A 419 1.13 10.07 4.54
C PRO A 419 0.76 8.63 4.08
N PRO A 420 0.77 7.64 4.99
CA PRO A 420 0.26 6.30 4.70
C PRO A 420 -1.19 6.34 4.19
N LEU A 421 -1.60 5.33 3.42
CA LEU A 421 -2.93 5.30 2.79
C LEU A 421 -4.07 5.49 3.80
N GLY A 422 -3.98 4.79 4.94
CA GLY A 422 -4.92 4.91 6.06
C GLY A 422 -5.19 6.36 6.46
N GLN A 423 -4.13 7.15 6.60
CA GLN A 423 -4.24 8.56 6.99
C GLN A 423 -4.72 9.43 5.84
N ALA A 424 -4.31 9.14 4.60
CA ALA A 424 -4.77 9.90 3.43
C ALA A 424 -6.29 9.77 3.17
N VAL A 425 -6.88 8.63 3.51
CA VAL A 425 -8.31 8.33 3.30
C VAL A 425 -9.16 8.56 4.55
N ALA A 426 -8.55 8.76 5.74
CA ALA A 426 -9.27 8.89 7.01
C ALA A 426 -10.37 9.97 7.03
N GLY A 427 -10.21 11.03 6.22
CA GLY A 427 -11.20 12.11 6.08
C GLY A 427 -12.42 11.78 5.21
N ALA A 428 -12.45 10.63 4.54
CA ALA A 428 -13.51 10.23 3.61
C ALA A 428 -14.76 9.65 4.30
N VAL A 429 -15.13 10.20 5.46
CA VAL A 429 -16.27 9.76 6.27
C VAL A 429 -17.13 10.96 6.64
N LEU A 430 -18.40 10.94 6.24
CA LEU A 430 -19.43 11.88 6.65
C LEU A 430 -20.09 11.37 7.93
N ARG A 431 -19.93 12.12 9.02
CA ARG A 431 -20.61 11.86 10.31
C ARG A 431 -21.76 12.84 10.50
N PHE A 432 -22.86 12.37 11.06
CA PHE A 432 -24.06 13.18 11.27
C PHE A 432 -24.82 12.75 12.53
N ALA A 433 -25.56 13.70 13.10
CA ALA A 433 -26.51 13.46 14.18
C ALA A 433 -27.64 14.47 14.04
N PHE A 434 -28.86 13.99 13.80
CA PHE A 434 -30.05 14.82 13.68
C PHE A 434 -30.89 14.66 14.95
N PRO A 435 -31.09 15.74 15.74
CA PRO A 435 -31.87 15.65 16.96
C PRO A 435 -33.34 15.37 16.64
N PHE A 436 -33.99 14.62 17.52
CA PHE A 436 -35.44 14.45 17.45
C PHE A 436 -36.16 15.71 17.94
N VAL A 437 -37.14 16.16 17.16
CA VAL A 437 -38.09 17.22 17.52
C VAL A 437 -39.46 16.58 17.66
N VAL A 438 -40.19 16.97 18.70
CA VAL A 438 -41.55 16.47 18.92
C VAL A 438 -42.57 17.60 18.84
N HIS A 439 -43.69 17.30 18.20
CA HIS A 439 -44.89 18.11 18.25
C HIS A 439 -46.00 17.30 18.90
N THR A 440 -46.70 17.91 19.85
CA THR A 440 -47.81 17.27 20.56
C THR A 440 -49.07 18.08 20.36
N ALA A 441 -50.17 17.42 20.03
CA ALA A 441 -51.48 18.05 19.93
C ALA A 441 -52.44 17.30 20.88
N PRO A 442 -52.85 17.90 22.01
CA PRO A 442 -53.77 17.25 22.93
C PRO A 442 -55.09 16.92 22.22
N VAL A 443 -55.64 15.73 22.51
CA VAL A 443 -56.92 15.29 21.96
C VAL A 443 -57.98 15.55 23.02
N ALA A 444 -59.01 16.33 22.67
CA ALA A 444 -60.10 16.65 23.59
C ALA A 444 -60.83 15.39 24.06
N GLN A 445 -61.11 15.33 25.37
CA GLN A 445 -61.86 14.26 26.03
C GLN A 445 -62.89 14.86 26.99
N ASP A 446 -63.93 14.10 27.32
CA ASP A 446 -65.06 14.56 28.13
C ASP A 446 -64.67 14.84 29.61
N ASP A 447 -63.53 14.31 30.07
CA ASP A 447 -63.00 14.48 31.43
C ASP A 447 -62.15 15.76 31.61
N GLY A 448 -61.86 16.48 30.52
CA GLY A 448 -61.07 17.70 30.54
C GLY A 448 -59.58 17.50 30.87
N ILE A 449 -59.08 16.26 30.91
CA ILE A 449 -57.67 15.97 31.18
C ILE A 449 -56.84 16.22 29.92
N VAL A 450 -55.76 17.00 30.05
CA VAL A 450 -54.91 17.42 28.92
C VAL A 450 -53.48 16.99 29.16
N CYS A 451 -52.81 16.44 28.13
CA CYS A 451 -51.39 16.09 28.16
C CYS A 451 -50.63 16.86 27.07
N SER A 452 -49.50 17.45 27.44
CA SER A 452 -48.62 18.17 26.52
C SER A 452 -47.14 18.00 26.86
N ALA A 453 -46.27 18.21 25.86
CA ALA A 453 -44.83 18.21 26.08
C ALA A 453 -44.42 19.32 27.07
N ALA A 454 -43.54 18.97 28.01
CA ALA A 454 -43.09 19.82 29.11
C ALA A 454 -41.63 20.30 28.94
N GLY A 455 -41.08 20.17 27.74
CA GLY A 455 -39.69 20.50 27.43
C GLY A 455 -39.23 19.87 26.10
N PRO A 456 -37.96 20.10 25.71
CA PRO A 456 -37.40 19.51 24.51
C PRO A 456 -37.29 17.98 24.63
N CYS A 457 -37.41 17.32 23.49
CA CYS A 457 -37.11 15.91 23.36
C CYS A 457 -35.58 15.69 23.43
N LEU A 458 -35.15 14.62 24.09
CA LEU A 458 -33.75 14.15 24.06
C LEU A 458 -33.63 12.98 23.08
N GLY A 459 -32.44 12.79 22.52
CA GLY A 459 -32.12 11.72 21.59
C GLY A 459 -31.82 12.21 20.18
N THR A 460 -31.04 11.43 19.43
CA THR A 460 -30.65 11.74 18.07
C THR A 460 -30.78 10.52 17.16
N LEU A 461 -31.05 10.78 15.88
CA LEU A 461 -30.82 9.84 14.79
C LEU A 461 -29.46 10.18 14.17
N GLY A 462 -28.47 9.31 14.34
CA GLY A 462 -27.09 9.60 13.98
C GLY A 462 -26.40 8.44 13.30
N GLY A 463 -25.23 8.71 12.76
CA GLY A 463 -24.48 7.71 12.02
C GLY A 463 -23.29 8.25 11.27
N GLU A 464 -22.78 7.38 10.39
CA GLU A 464 -21.67 7.69 9.52
C GLU A 464 -21.80 6.93 8.20
N LEU A 465 -21.35 7.57 7.12
CA LEU A 465 -21.21 6.94 5.81
C LEU A 465 -19.95 7.42 5.11
N GLY A 466 -19.35 6.57 4.30
CA GLY A 466 -18.11 6.90 3.59
C GLY A 466 -17.26 5.69 3.29
N LEU A 467 -15.94 5.88 3.28
CA LEU A 467 -14.95 4.82 3.08
C LEU A 467 -14.38 4.34 4.41
N ARG A 468 -14.21 3.03 4.56
CA ARG A 468 -13.47 2.41 5.67
C ARG A 468 -12.57 1.28 5.16
N PRO A 469 -11.53 0.89 5.92
CA PRO A 469 -10.80 -0.34 5.64
C PRO A 469 -11.75 -1.55 5.59
N ARG A 470 -11.47 -2.49 4.70
CA ARG A 470 -12.27 -3.71 4.59
C ARG A 470 -12.14 -4.57 5.84
N LEU A 471 -13.27 -5.07 6.34
CA LEU A 471 -13.34 -5.88 7.57
C LEU A 471 -13.40 -7.39 7.29
N SER A 472 -13.84 -7.79 6.10
CA SER A 472 -14.07 -9.18 5.68
C SER A 472 -12.81 -9.95 5.28
N GLY A 473 -11.63 -9.45 5.63
CA GLY A 473 -10.33 -10.02 5.27
C GLY A 473 -9.73 -9.43 3.98
N GLY A 474 -8.40 -9.44 3.90
CA GLY A 474 -7.63 -8.84 2.80
C GLY A 474 -7.46 -7.31 2.91
N SER A 475 -6.66 -6.75 2.02
CA SER A 475 -6.36 -5.31 1.95
C SER A 475 -7.39 -4.52 1.14
N GLY A 476 -7.38 -3.19 1.28
CA GLY A 476 -8.27 -2.28 0.55
C GLY A 476 -9.41 -1.67 1.39
N TRP A 477 -10.32 -1.01 0.68
CA TRP A 477 -11.36 -0.13 1.22
C TRP A 477 -12.74 -0.51 0.71
N GLN A 478 -13.76 -0.20 1.50
CA GLN A 478 -15.15 -0.46 1.19
C GLN A 478 -16.01 0.77 1.53
N TRP A 479 -17.09 0.95 0.76
CA TRP A 479 -18.16 1.88 1.13
C TRP A 479 -18.92 1.30 2.32
N TYR A 480 -19.40 2.15 3.22
CA TYR A 480 -20.21 1.70 4.35
C TYR A 480 -21.19 2.76 4.85
N LEU A 481 -22.26 2.29 5.49
CA LEU A 481 -23.25 3.10 6.19
C LEU A 481 -23.53 2.46 7.55
N ARG A 482 -23.48 3.29 8.59
CA ARG A 482 -24.03 2.98 9.91
C ARG A 482 -25.08 4.01 10.27
N LEU A 483 -26.24 3.55 10.72
CA LEU A 483 -27.33 4.40 11.20
C LEU A 483 -27.82 3.83 12.53
N ALA A 484 -27.98 4.69 13.53
CA ALA A 484 -28.48 4.33 14.84
C ALA A 484 -29.36 5.44 15.42
N SER A 485 -30.25 5.06 16.34
CA SER A 485 -31.01 6.00 17.18
C SER A 485 -30.50 5.88 18.61
N ASP A 486 -30.27 7.03 19.25
CA ASP A 486 -30.17 7.10 20.71
C ASP A 486 -31.56 6.88 21.34
N PRO A 487 -31.64 6.61 22.67
CA PRO A 487 -32.91 6.62 23.37
C PRO A 487 -33.59 7.98 23.24
N VAL A 488 -34.90 7.95 22.95
CA VAL A 488 -35.70 9.16 22.81
C VAL A 488 -36.52 9.36 24.07
N LEU A 489 -36.23 10.42 24.81
CA LEU A 489 -36.89 10.74 26.07
C LEU A 489 -37.64 12.06 25.96
N LEU A 490 -38.90 12.07 26.37
CA LEU A 490 -39.76 13.23 26.32
C LEU A 490 -40.39 13.53 27.69
N PRO A 491 -40.10 14.70 28.30
CA PRO A 491 -40.88 15.18 29.44
C PRO A 491 -42.30 15.58 29.03
N PHE A 492 -43.29 15.13 29.78
CA PHE A 492 -44.71 15.47 29.63
C PHE A 492 -45.28 16.07 30.92
N THR A 493 -46.29 16.92 30.77
CA THR A 493 -47.16 17.36 31.86
C THR A 493 -48.58 16.93 31.56
N VAL A 494 -49.20 16.25 32.51
CA VAL A 494 -50.64 15.97 32.52
C VAL A 494 -51.30 16.98 33.44
N HIS A 495 -52.30 17.69 32.93
CA HIS A 495 -53.18 18.55 33.70
C HIS A 495 -54.52 17.86 33.86
N ASP A 496 -54.82 17.49 35.09
CA ASP A 496 -56.12 16.98 35.50
C ASP A 496 -56.85 18.10 36.26
N PRO A 497 -58.07 18.49 35.86
CA PRO A 497 -58.80 19.58 36.51
C PRO A 497 -59.16 19.28 37.98
N VAL A 498 -59.13 18.01 38.39
CA VAL A 498 -59.40 17.56 39.76
C VAL A 498 -58.09 17.31 40.53
N LEU A 499 -57.10 16.66 39.91
CA LEU A 499 -55.87 16.23 40.57
C LEU A 499 -54.67 17.18 40.41
N GLY A 500 -54.78 18.21 39.57
CA GLY A 500 -53.73 19.20 39.30
C GLY A 500 -52.70 18.74 38.27
N HIS A 501 -51.47 19.27 38.36
CA HIS A 501 -50.41 19.01 37.39
C HIS A 501 -49.47 17.89 37.83
N THR A 502 -49.27 16.90 36.96
CA THR A 502 -48.25 15.86 37.14
C THR A 502 -47.24 15.89 36.02
N ARG A 503 -45.94 15.97 36.34
CA ARG A 503 -44.84 15.89 35.36
C ARG A 503 -44.24 14.49 35.34
N ARG A 504 -44.01 13.95 34.14
CA ARG A 504 -43.38 12.63 33.93
C ARG A 504 -42.38 12.71 32.78
N SER A 505 -41.45 11.76 32.71
CA SER A 505 -40.60 11.54 31.54
C SER A 505 -40.95 10.19 30.93
N LEU A 506 -41.20 10.18 29.62
CA LEU A 506 -41.56 8.99 28.87
C LEU A 506 -40.42 8.63 27.91
N ALA A 507 -40.02 7.36 27.90
CA ALA A 507 -39.15 6.81 26.86
C ALA A 507 -40.01 6.46 25.64
N LEU A 508 -39.87 7.24 24.58
CA LEU A 508 -40.58 7.04 23.32
C LEU A 508 -39.94 5.96 22.45
N LEU A 509 -38.61 5.91 22.43
CA LEU A 509 -37.82 4.93 21.69
C LEU A 509 -36.60 4.49 22.51
N PRO A 510 -36.19 3.22 22.42
CA PRO A 510 -34.92 2.75 22.97
C PRO A 510 -33.74 3.11 22.04
N ALA A 511 -32.51 2.87 22.50
CA ALA A 511 -31.35 2.88 21.62
C ALA A 511 -31.45 1.73 20.60
N LEU A 512 -31.22 2.01 19.32
CA LEU A 512 -31.34 1.01 18.25
C LEU A 512 -30.21 1.15 17.24
N SER A 513 -29.57 0.02 16.89
CA SER A 513 -28.74 -0.08 15.69
C SER A 513 -29.64 -0.39 14.49
N LEU A 514 -29.80 0.59 13.61
CA LEU A 514 -30.78 0.53 12.52
C LEU A 514 -30.16 -0.06 11.26
N VAL A 515 -28.99 0.42 10.84
CA VAL A 515 -28.29 -0.05 9.65
C VAL A 515 -26.82 -0.27 9.96
N ASP A 516 -26.27 -1.39 9.52
CA ASP A 516 -24.83 -1.63 9.37
C ASP A 516 -24.65 -2.34 8.02
N TRP A 517 -24.18 -1.57 7.03
CA TRP A 517 -24.06 -2.01 5.65
C TRP A 517 -22.68 -1.64 5.12
N SER A 518 -22.11 -2.51 4.28
CA SER A 518 -20.89 -2.20 3.53
C SER A 518 -20.81 -2.93 2.20
N LEU A 519 -20.05 -2.35 1.27
CA LEU A 519 -19.85 -2.85 -0.09
C LEU A 519 -18.42 -2.54 -0.56
N GLY A 520 -17.65 -3.57 -0.90
CA GLY A 520 -16.27 -3.44 -1.41
C GLY A 520 -15.28 -4.42 -0.81
#